data_AF-A0A1D8G135-F1
#
_entry.id   AF-A0A1D8G135-F1
#
_cell.length_a   1.000
_cell.length_b   1.000
_cell.length_c   1.000
_cell.angle_alpha   90.00
_cell.angle_beta   90.00
_cell.angle_gamma   90.00
#
_symmetry.space_group_name_H-M   'P 1'
#
loop_
_entity.id
_entity.type
_entity.pdbx_description
1 polymer ?
#
loop_
_entity_poly.entity_id
_entity_poly.type
_entity_poly.pdbx_seq_one_letter_code
_entity_poly.pdbx_strand_id
1 'polypeptide(L)'
;MFAERLLAVLTGERPVHWMLGQTIGDAYEQLVRLAPANPLRPSGTARRSRPVLRRCRSASPGPDVLEAYASIVTGARVQAMAFRLERGADRRWRCAAVELGPAAT
;
A
#
# COMPACT_ATOMS: atom_id res chain seq x y z
N MET A 1 3.46 -9.76 1.20
CA MET A 1 4.78 -9.44 0.60
C MET A 1 4.99 -8.03 0.03
N PHE A 2 4.09 -7.40 -0.75
CA PHE A 2 4.15 -5.92 -0.98
C PHE A 2 2.99 -5.18 -0.31
N ALA A 3 1.75 -5.66 -0.52
CA ALA A 3 0.55 -5.09 0.12
C ALA A 3 0.67 -4.98 1.64
N GLU A 4 1.25 -5.97 2.32
CA GLU A 4 1.47 -5.93 3.77
C GLU A 4 2.52 -4.91 4.20
N ARG A 5 3.58 -4.72 3.41
CA ARG A 5 4.62 -3.73 3.70
C ARG A 5 4.07 -2.32 3.53
N LEU A 6 3.33 -2.10 2.45
CA LEU A 6 2.59 -0.87 2.20
C LEU A 6 1.57 -0.61 3.31
N LEU A 7 0.79 -1.63 3.72
CA LEU A 7 -0.14 -1.52 4.84
C LEU A 7 0.59 -1.10 6.12
N ALA A 8 1.69 -1.78 6.48
CA ALA A 8 2.46 -1.46 7.67
C ALA A 8 3.02 -0.04 7.67
N VAL A 9 3.45 0.47 6.51
CA VAL A 9 3.89 1.87 6.37
C VAL A 9 2.72 2.85 6.50
N LEU A 10 1.61 2.57 5.82
CA LEU A 10 0.44 3.46 5.76
C LEU A 10 -0.44 3.40 7.03
N THR A 11 -0.22 2.44 7.92
CA THR A 11 -0.76 2.41 9.29
C THR A 11 0.19 2.99 10.34
N GLY A 12 1.45 3.26 9.96
CA GLY A 12 2.50 3.73 10.87
C GLY A 12 3.16 2.64 11.72
N GLU A 13 2.89 1.35 11.44
CA GLU A 13 3.59 0.22 12.08
C GLU A 13 5.07 0.13 11.67
N ARG A 14 5.40 0.65 10.48
CA ARG A 14 6.77 0.73 9.96
C ARG A 14 7.05 2.12 9.37
N PRO A 15 8.26 2.65 9.51
CA PRO A 15 8.62 3.93 8.90
C PRO A 15 8.76 3.80 7.38
N VAL A 16 8.59 4.91 6.64
CA VAL A 16 8.66 4.93 5.17
C VAL A 16 10.01 4.43 4.63
N HIS A 17 11.11 4.74 5.31
CA HIS A 17 12.46 4.30 4.87
C HIS A 17 12.61 2.78 4.83
N TRP A 18 11.71 2.02 5.45
CA TRP A 18 11.66 0.56 5.34
C TRP A 18 11.32 0.07 3.92
N MET A 19 10.85 0.97 3.05
CA MET A 19 10.59 0.74 1.62
C MET A 19 11.73 1.17 0.70
N LEU A 20 12.86 1.64 1.24
CA LEU A 20 14.07 1.92 0.45
C LEU A 20 14.55 0.65 -0.26
N GLY A 21 14.93 0.78 -1.52
CA GLY A 21 15.35 -0.33 -2.38
C GLY A 21 14.22 -1.26 -2.84
N GLN A 22 13.01 -1.11 -2.29
CA GLN A 22 11.79 -1.82 -2.67
C GLN A 22 10.81 -0.96 -3.47
N THR A 23 11.18 0.30 -3.69
CA THR A 23 10.43 1.29 -4.46
C THR A 23 11.29 1.78 -5.61
N ILE A 24 10.63 2.20 -6.69
CA ILE A 24 11.21 2.87 -7.86
C ILE A 24 10.24 3.95 -8.34
N GLY A 25 10.70 4.81 -9.24
CA GLY A 25 9.88 5.92 -9.74
C GLY A 25 9.34 6.76 -8.58
N ASP A 26 8.08 7.16 -8.70
CA ASP A 26 7.45 8.09 -7.75
C ASP A 26 6.96 7.43 -6.45
N ALA A 27 6.97 6.09 -6.38
CA ALA A 27 6.36 5.36 -5.26
C ALA A 27 6.93 5.74 -3.89
N TYR A 28 8.25 5.98 -3.81
CA TYR A 28 8.86 6.38 -2.53
C TYR A 28 8.34 7.75 -2.08
N GLU A 29 8.31 8.73 -2.97
CA GLU A 29 7.80 10.07 -2.66
C GLU A 29 6.30 10.07 -2.36
N GLN A 30 5.52 9.26 -3.07
CA GLN A 30 4.11 9.05 -2.77
C GLN A 30 3.92 8.53 -1.34
N LEU A 31 4.73 7.56 -0.91
CA LEU A 31 4.71 7.08 0.47
C LEU A 31 5.13 8.14 1.48
N VAL A 32 6.16 8.95 1.18
CA VAL A 32 6.57 10.08 2.02
C VAL A 32 5.44 11.08 2.20
N ARG A 33 4.63 11.33 1.16
CA ARG A 33 3.46 12.22 1.23
C ARG A 33 2.29 11.59 1.99
N LEU A 34 1.99 10.30 1.77
CA LEU A 34 0.82 9.63 2.34
C LEU A 34 1.01 9.20 3.79
N ALA A 35 2.18 8.65 4.15
CA ALA A 35 2.39 7.97 5.43
C ALA A 35 2.26 8.86 6.68
N PRO A 36 2.64 10.17 6.70
CA PRO A 36 2.53 10.99 7.91
C PRO A 36 1.09 11.08 8.46
N ALA A 37 0.10 11.06 7.58
CA ALA A 37 -1.31 11.06 7.97
C ALA A 37 -1.80 9.71 8.54
N ASN A 38 -0.99 8.65 8.42
CA ASN A 38 -1.36 7.27 8.71
C ASN A 38 -2.77 6.92 8.17
N PRO A 39 -3.00 7.05 6.86
CA PRO A 39 -4.35 7.10 6.26
C PRO A 39 -5.14 5.79 6.40
N LEU A 40 -4.48 4.69 6.74
CA LEU A 40 -5.10 3.39 7.02
C LEU A 40 -5.19 3.09 8.52
N ARG A 41 -4.71 3.99 9.38
CA ARG A 41 -4.80 3.83 10.83
C ARG A 41 -6.25 4.09 11.27
N PRO A 42 -6.83 3.22 12.09
CA PRO A 42 -8.19 3.41 12.59
C PRO A 42 -8.30 4.69 13.43
N SER A 43 -9.36 5.45 13.22
CA SER A 43 -9.72 6.63 14.00
C SER A 43 -11.08 6.44 14.71
N GLY A 44 -11.40 7.34 15.65
CA GLY A 44 -12.68 7.32 16.36
C GLY A 44 -12.95 6.02 17.14
N THR A 45 -14.19 5.52 17.04
CA THR A 45 -14.67 4.31 17.73
C THR A 45 -13.97 3.02 17.27
N ALA A 46 -13.35 3.02 16.08
CA ALA A 46 -12.62 1.89 15.54
C ALA A 46 -11.15 1.84 15.98
N ARG A 47 -10.68 2.74 16.86
CA ARG A 47 -9.25 2.88 17.24
C ARG A 47 -8.57 1.57 17.68
N ARG A 48 -9.33 0.61 18.22
CA ARG A 48 -8.81 -0.70 18.66
C ARG A 48 -8.82 -1.78 17.57
N SER A 49 -9.49 -1.55 16.43
CA SER A 49 -9.57 -2.52 15.35
C SER A 49 -8.28 -2.53 14.55
N ARG A 50 -7.64 -3.68 14.38
CA ARG A 50 -6.44 -3.79 13.55
C ARG A 50 -6.83 -3.78 12.06
N PRO A 51 -6.23 -2.91 11.22
CA PRO A 51 -6.39 -2.99 9.76
C PRO A 51 -5.87 -4.32 9.24
N VAL A 52 -6.66 -5.02 8.43
CA VAL A 52 -6.28 -6.31 7.83
C VAL A 52 -6.51 -6.32 6.33
N LEU A 53 -5.59 -6.95 5.59
CA LEU A 53 -5.79 -7.23 4.17
C LEU A 53 -6.90 -8.28 4.02
N ARG A 54 -8.05 -7.90 3.47
CA ARG A 54 -9.16 -8.82 3.20
C ARG A 54 -9.01 -9.55 1.87
N ARG A 55 -8.54 -8.84 0.85
CA ARG A 55 -8.40 -9.37 -0.52
C ARG A 55 -7.29 -8.62 -1.22
N CYS A 56 -6.49 -9.34 -1.98
CA CYS A 56 -5.50 -8.79 -2.90
C CYS A 56 -5.72 -9.45 -4.26
N ARG A 57 -5.76 -8.67 -5.33
CA ARG A 57 -5.83 -9.16 -6.72
C ARG A 57 -4.85 -8.38 -7.57
N SER A 58 -4.47 -8.95 -8.70
CA SER A 58 -3.56 -8.33 -9.64
C SER A 58 -3.90 -8.68 -11.09
N ALA A 59 -3.50 -7.80 -11.99
CA ALA A 59 -3.49 -7.99 -13.44
C ALA A 59 -2.10 -7.66 -13.99
N SER A 60 -1.67 -8.36 -15.04
CA SER A 60 -0.36 -8.16 -15.66
C SER A 60 -0.57 -7.53 -17.04
N PRO A 61 -0.36 -6.21 -17.22
CA PRO A 61 -0.45 -5.58 -18.54
C PRO A 61 0.74 -5.97 -19.44
N GLY A 62 1.81 -6.51 -18.85
CA GLY A 62 2.99 -7.03 -19.56
C GLY A 62 3.82 -7.95 -18.66
N PRO A 63 4.93 -8.51 -19.17
CA PRO A 63 5.74 -9.49 -18.45
C PRO A 63 6.47 -8.93 -17.22
N ASP A 64 6.76 -7.62 -17.22
CA ASP A 64 7.55 -6.94 -16.19
C ASP A 64 6.73 -5.92 -15.38
N VAL A 65 5.40 -5.92 -15.54
CA VAL A 65 4.50 -5.00 -14.85
C VAL A 65 3.36 -5.79 -14.23
N LEU A 66 3.03 -5.47 -12.98
CA LEU A 66 1.89 -6.01 -12.27
C LEU A 66 1.13 -4.87 -11.61
N GLU A 67 -0.14 -4.70 -11.99
CA GLU A 67 -1.07 -3.79 -11.35
C GLU A 67 -1.87 -4.56 -10.32
N ALA A 68 -1.87 -4.09 -9.08
CA ALA A 68 -2.50 -4.75 -7.96
C ALA A 68 -3.43 -3.84 -7.19
N TYR A 69 -4.40 -4.47 -6.55
CA TYR A 69 -5.32 -3.85 -5.64
C TYR A 69 -5.45 -4.68 -4.37
N ALA A 70 -5.48 -4.01 -3.23
CA ALA A 70 -5.76 -4.57 -1.93
C ALA A 70 -6.97 -3.87 -1.28
N SER A 71 -7.95 -4.65 -0.83
CA SER A 71 -8.99 -4.15 0.07
C SER A 71 -8.58 -4.39 1.52
N ILE A 72 -8.60 -3.34 2.32
CA ILE A 72 -8.25 -3.35 3.74
C ILE A 72 -9.52 -3.17 4.56
N VAL A 73 -9.70 -3.99 5.60
CA VAL A 73 -10.84 -3.89 6.52
C VAL A 73 -10.34 -3.43 7.88
N THR A 74 -11.06 -2.47 8.46
CA THR A 74 -10.81 -1.92 9.78
C THR A 74 -12.16 -1.75 10.51
N GLY A 75 -12.51 -2.72 11.36
CA GLY A 75 -13.86 -2.77 11.94
C GLY A 75 -14.91 -2.92 10.84
N ALA A 76 -15.90 -2.01 10.78
CA ALA A 76 -16.92 -1.97 9.73
C ALA A 76 -16.46 -1.27 8.44
N ARG A 77 -15.29 -0.60 8.47
CA ARG A 77 -14.81 0.24 7.38
C ARG A 77 -13.98 -0.58 6.39
N VAL A 78 -14.16 -0.31 5.09
CA VAL A 78 -13.37 -0.92 4.02
C VAL A 78 -12.69 0.18 3.24
N GLN A 79 -11.38 0.07 3.04
CA GLN A 79 -10.60 0.98 2.20
C GLN A 79 -9.88 0.21 1.09
N ALA A 80 -9.61 0.95 0.03
CA ALA A 80 -8.99 0.50 -1.18
C ALA A 80 -7.53 1.00 -1.24
N MET A 81 -6.59 0.15 -1.63
CA MET A 81 -5.22 0.55 -1.97
C MET A 81 -4.83 -0.08 -3.30
N ALA A 82 -4.52 0.74 -4.29
CA ALA A 82 -3.95 0.30 -5.56
C ALA A 82 -2.44 0.51 -5.55
N PHE A 83 -1.70 -0.38 -6.19
CA PHE A 83 -0.26 -0.25 -6.34
C PHE A 83 0.24 -0.97 -7.58
N ARG A 84 1.27 -0.40 -8.19
CA ARG A 84 1.94 -0.98 -9.35
C ARG A 84 3.29 -1.53 -8.92
N LEU A 85 3.61 -2.73 -9.39
CA LEU A 85 4.93 -3.32 -9.27
C LEU A 85 5.56 -3.40 -10.66
N GLU A 86 6.85 -3.12 -10.72
CA GLU A 86 7.65 -3.28 -11.92
C GLU A 86 8.88 -4.12 -11.63
N ARG A 87 9.26 -4.97 -12.58
CA ARG A 87 10.44 -5.81 -12.50
C ARG A 87 11.60 -5.11 -13.17
N GLY A 88 12.61 -4.76 -12.38
CA GLY A 88 13.85 -4.17 -12.90
C GLY A 88 14.67 -5.18 -13.71
N ALA A 89 15.71 -4.68 -14.39
CA ALA A 89 16.65 -5.51 -15.15
C ALA A 89 17.37 -6.56 -14.27
N ASP A 90 17.48 -6.28 -12.96
CA ASP A 90 17.99 -7.22 -11.95
C ASP A 90 16.98 -8.30 -11.53
N ARG A 91 15.85 -8.40 -12.25
CA ARG A 91 14.73 -9.33 -12.03
C ARG A 91 14.05 -9.17 -10.67
N ARG A 92 14.28 -8.05 -9.97
CA ARG A 92 13.62 -7.74 -8.69
C ARG A 92 12.39 -6.89 -8.92
N TRP A 93 11.29 -7.29 -8.30
CA TRP A 93 10.05 -6.51 -8.26
C TRP A 93 10.17 -5.37 -7.25
N ARG A 94 9.77 -4.18 -7.68
CA ARG A 94 9.72 -2.98 -6.85
C ARG A 94 8.41 -2.26 -7.07
N CYS A 95 7.92 -1.60 -6.03
CA CYS A 95 6.73 -0.79 -6.13
C CYS A 95 7.05 0.51 -6.89
N ALA A 96 6.31 0.77 -7.96
CA ALA A 96 6.49 1.91 -8.84
C ALA A 96 5.46 3.03 -8.59
N ALA A 97 4.27 2.66 -8.11
CA ALA A 97 3.22 3.60 -7.72
C ALA A 97 2.33 3.02 -6.62
N VAL A 98 1.76 3.90 -5.78
CA VAL A 98 0.80 3.59 -4.71
C VAL A 98 -0.28 4.67 -4.67
N GLU A 99 -1.53 4.25 -4.64
CA GLU A 99 -2.71 5.11 -4.50
C GLU A 99 -3.68 4.55 -3.47
N LEU A 100 -4.36 5.45 -2.76
CA LEU A 100 -5.42 5.11 -1.82
C LEU A 100 -6.76 5.54 -2.38
N GLY A 101 -7.75 4.67 -2.26
CA GLY A 101 -9.13 5.03 -2.55
C GLY A 101 -9.65 6.09 -1.57
N PRO A 102 -10.75 6.75 -1.91
CA PRO A 102 -11.34 7.79 -1.06
C PRO A 102 -11.64 7.23 0.33
N ALA A 103 -11.34 8.02 1.37
CA ALA A 103 -11.81 7.71 2.70
C ALA A 103 -13.34 7.79 2.69
N ALA A 104 -14.02 6.72 3.15
CA ALA A 104 -15.48 6.76 3.30
C ALA A 104 -15.84 7.85 4.33
N THR A 105 -16.32 9.01 3.90
CA THR A 105 -16.69 10.12 4.79
C THR A 105 -17.60 9.65 5.92
#